data_AF-A0A7J9N7D5-F1
#
_entry.id   AF-A0A7J9N7D5-F1
#
_cell.length_a   1.000
_cell.length_b   1.000
_cell.length_c   1.000
_cell.angle_alpha   90.00
_cell.angle_beta   90.00
_cell.angle_gamma   90.00
#
_symmetry.space_group_name_H-M   'P 1'
#
loop_
_entity.id
_entity.type
_entity.pdbx_description
1 polymer ?
#
loop_
_entity_poly.entity_id
_entity_poly.type
_entity_poly.pdbx_seq_one_letter_code
_entity_poly.pdbx_strand_id
1 'polypeptide(L)'
;METISASLITMFVIEAYANLALFLMNNLKNNVEDMHVMGGGLRSNNPNDCGYLGNLFTDYNIYDKFNIFGDSFTAYQVLYSGITITIVPLDATNTIPLTKEFLKAFKES
;
A
#
# COMPACT_ATOMS: atom_id res chain seq x y z
N MET A 1 8.55 11.82 26.57
CA MET A 1 7.83 11.05 25.54
C MET A 1 8.91 10.49 24.64
N GLU A 2 9.02 9.17 24.50
CA GLU A 2 10.03 8.58 23.63
C GLU A 2 9.72 8.92 22.17
N THR A 3 10.70 9.51 21.49
CA THR A 3 10.61 9.95 20.09
C THR A 3 11.65 9.17 19.29
N ILE A 4 11.24 8.63 18.14
CA ILE A 4 12.08 7.86 17.21
C ILE A 4 13.02 8.76 16.39
N SER A 5 12.66 10.04 16.26
CA SER A 5 13.48 11.05 15.60
C SER A 5 13.28 12.41 16.27
N ALA A 6 14.26 13.29 16.11
CA ALA A 6 14.14 14.69 16.50
C ALA A 6 13.16 15.47 15.60
N SER A 7 12.85 14.94 14.42
CA SER A 7 11.90 15.50 13.45
C SER A 7 10.76 14.55 13.17
N LEU A 8 9.70 15.06 12.52
CA LEU A 8 8.66 14.23 11.94
C LEU A 8 9.23 13.30 10.85
N ILE A 9 8.58 12.15 10.69
CA ILE A 9 8.99 11.09 9.76
C ILE A 9 7.87 10.84 8.74
N THR A 10 8.27 10.70 7.48
CA THR A 10 7.44 10.14 6.40
C THR A 10 7.79 8.67 6.19
N MET A 11 6.80 7.78 6.16
CA MET A 11 7.02 6.35 5.94
C MET A 11 6.59 5.90 4.56
N PHE A 12 7.40 5.03 3.94
CA PHE A 12 7.07 4.32 2.70
C PHE A 12 6.86 2.84 2.99
N VAL A 13 5.72 2.30 2.58
CA VAL A 13 5.27 0.95 2.92
C VAL A 13 4.86 0.25 1.64
N ILE A 14 5.63 -0.74 1.22
CA ILE A 14 5.48 -1.37 -0.11
C ILE A 14 4.91 -2.80 -0.05
N GLU A 15 4.74 -3.35 1.15
CA GLU A 15 4.26 -4.72 1.41
C GLU A 15 3.06 -4.73 2.37
N ALA A 16 2.70 -5.90 2.90
CA ALA A 16 1.66 -6.07 3.90
C ALA A 16 1.95 -5.28 5.20
N TYR A 17 0.88 -4.85 5.86
CA TYR A 17 0.96 -3.80 6.89
C TYR A 17 1.26 -4.31 8.31
N ALA A 18 1.60 -5.59 8.51
CA ALA A 18 1.75 -6.19 9.83
C ALA A 18 2.82 -5.51 10.70
N ASN A 19 4.01 -5.26 10.16
CA ASN A 19 5.09 -4.58 10.89
C ASN A 19 4.72 -3.14 11.26
N LEU A 20 4.02 -2.46 10.35
CA LEU A 20 3.55 -1.10 10.56
C LEU A 20 2.45 -1.04 11.61
N ALA A 21 1.49 -1.96 11.59
CA ALA A 21 0.45 -2.05 12.61
C ALA A 21 1.07 -2.29 14.00
N LEU A 22 2.03 -3.21 14.12
CA LEU A 22 2.75 -3.44 15.37
C LEU A 22 3.47 -2.17 15.85
N PHE A 23 4.12 -1.45 14.94
CA PHE A 23 4.77 -0.19 15.24
C PHE A 23 3.78 0.89 15.74
N LEU A 24 2.61 1.01 15.10
CA LEU A 24 1.58 2.01 15.45
C LEU A 24 0.83 1.70 16.75
N MET A 25 0.80 0.43 17.17
CA MET A 25 0.27 0.03 18.47
C MET A 25 1.16 0.48 19.64
N ASN A 26 2.41 0.85 19.38
CA ASN A 26 3.29 1.45 20.38
C ASN A 26 3.06 2.97 20.51
N ASN A 27 3.69 3.59 21.51
CA ASN A 27 3.58 5.04 21.75
C ASN A 27 4.34 5.92 20.71
N LEU A 28 4.82 5.33 19.62
CA LEU A 28 5.72 5.96 18.64
C LEU A 28 5.00 6.63 17.47
N LYS A 29 3.67 6.44 17.34
CA LYS A 29 2.87 7.00 16.26
C LYS A 29 2.90 8.52 16.16
N ASN A 30 3.15 9.21 17.29
CA ASN A 30 3.13 10.68 17.37
C ASN A 30 4.30 11.36 16.64
N ASN A 31 5.29 10.60 16.16
CA ASN A 31 6.40 11.12 15.34
C ASN A 31 6.21 10.92 13.84
N VAL A 32 5.10 10.31 13.42
CA VAL A 32 4.82 10.07 12.00
C VAL A 32 3.89 11.17 11.51
N GLU A 33 4.29 11.83 10.43
CA GLU A 33 3.50 12.88 9.78
C GLU A 33 2.63 12.34 8.66
N ASP A 34 3.23 11.53 7.79
CA ASP A 34 2.57 11.00 6.59
C ASP A 34 3.07 9.60 6.26
N MET A 35 2.21 8.82 5.59
CA MET A 35 2.56 7.50 5.07
C MET A 35 2.18 7.36 3.60
N HIS A 36 3.10 6.84 2.81
CA HIS A 36 2.84 6.36 1.46
C HIS A 36 2.77 4.84 1.47
N VAL A 37 1.59 4.27 1.21
CA VAL A 37 1.37 2.84 1.30
C VAL A 37 0.96 2.26 -0.05
N MET A 38 1.62 1.19 -0.50
CA MET A 38 1.24 0.43 -1.68
C MET A 38 0.23 -0.65 -1.28
N GLY A 39 -0.95 -0.60 -1.89
CA GLY A 39 -1.98 -1.60 -1.64
C GLY A 39 -3.35 -1.15 -2.11
N GLY A 40 -4.29 -2.09 -2.17
CA GLY A 40 -5.68 -1.77 -2.44
C GLY A 40 -5.96 -1.29 -3.86
N GLY A 41 -7.25 -1.05 -4.09
CA GLY A 41 -7.80 -0.79 -5.41
C GLY A 41 -9.01 0.08 -5.39
N LEU A 42 -8.97 1.09 -6.24
CA LEU A 42 -10.10 1.96 -6.43
C LEU A 42 -10.93 1.38 -7.56
N ARG A 43 -12.17 1.00 -7.25
CA ARG A 43 -13.08 0.44 -8.24
C ARG A 43 -13.28 1.45 -9.38
N SER A 44 -13.18 0.98 -10.62
CA SER A 44 -13.56 1.75 -11.80
C SER A 44 -15.03 2.17 -11.71
N ASN A 45 -15.34 3.43 -12.03
CA ASN A 45 -16.71 3.95 -12.08
C ASN A 45 -17.56 3.32 -13.20
N ASN A 46 -16.95 2.50 -14.06
CA ASN A 46 -17.65 1.81 -15.13
C ASN A 46 -18.11 0.42 -14.63
N PRO A 47 -19.43 0.19 -14.48
CA PRO A 47 -19.96 -1.07 -13.95
C PRO A 47 -19.70 -2.29 -14.85
N ASN A 48 -19.36 -2.08 -16.12
CA ASN A 48 -18.99 -3.14 -17.07
C ASN A 48 -17.47 -3.39 -17.13
N ASP A 49 -16.70 -2.56 -16.43
CA ASP A 49 -15.25 -2.68 -16.35
C ASP A 49 -14.91 -3.64 -15.19
N CYS A 50 -14.91 -4.93 -15.50
CA CYS A 50 -14.33 -5.96 -14.65
C CYS A 50 -12.78 -5.86 -14.57
N GLY A 51 -12.19 -4.78 -15.12
CA GLY A 51 -10.77 -4.65 -15.46
C GLY A 51 -9.78 -4.53 -14.31
N TYR A 52 -10.25 -4.43 -13.07
CA TYR A 52 -9.36 -4.42 -11.91
C TYR A 52 -9.75 -5.51 -10.92
N LEU A 53 -9.75 -6.75 -11.41
CA LEU A 53 -9.55 -7.89 -10.53
C LEU A 53 -8.31 -7.61 -9.68
N GLY A 54 -8.43 -7.81 -8.37
CA GLY A 54 -7.29 -7.72 -7.49
C GLY A 54 -6.21 -8.72 -7.92
N ASN A 55 -4.99 -8.55 -7.43
CA ASN A 55 -3.91 -9.48 -7.73
C ASN A 55 -3.95 -10.75 -6.86
N LEU A 56 -5.03 -10.94 -6.09
CA LEU A 56 -5.27 -12.14 -5.31
C LEU A 56 -6.03 -13.17 -6.14
N PHE A 57 -5.32 -14.18 -6.63
CA PHE A 57 -5.89 -15.31 -7.34
C PHE A 57 -6.32 -16.41 -6.36
N THR A 58 -7.38 -16.16 -5.58
CA THR A 58 -7.98 -17.15 -4.66
C THR A 58 -9.48 -17.29 -4.92
N ASP A 59 -10.06 -18.43 -4.54
CA ASP A 59 -11.49 -18.73 -4.70
C ASP A 59 -12.41 -17.88 -3.79
N TYR A 60 -11.83 -17.01 -2.95
CA TYR A 60 -12.56 -16.30 -1.89
C TYR A 60 -13.02 -14.90 -2.31
N ASN A 61 -12.10 -14.09 -2.86
CA ASN A 61 -12.43 -12.74 -3.30
C ASN A 61 -11.46 -12.24 -4.38
N ILE A 62 -11.95 -12.23 -5.62
CA ILE A 62 -11.18 -11.80 -6.80
C ILE A 62 -10.94 -10.29 -6.88
N TYR A 63 -11.51 -9.51 -5.95
CA TYR A 63 -11.32 -8.05 -5.88
C TYR A 63 -10.26 -7.65 -4.85
N ASP A 64 -9.81 -8.58 -4.02
CA ASP A 64 -8.85 -8.31 -2.96
C ASP A 64 -7.41 -8.24 -3.50
N LYS A 65 -6.60 -7.40 -2.87
CA LYS A 65 -5.21 -7.16 -3.29
C LYS A 65 -4.24 -7.55 -2.19
N PHE A 66 -3.15 -8.20 -2.58
CA PHE A 66 -2.24 -8.97 -1.71
C PHE A 66 -1.85 -8.26 -0.41
N ASN A 67 -1.40 -7.00 -0.48
CA ASN A 67 -0.91 -6.27 0.69
C ASN A 67 -2.00 -5.94 1.73
N ILE A 68 -3.27 -5.89 1.32
CA ILE A 68 -4.41 -5.66 2.23
C ILE A 68 -5.04 -6.99 2.63
N PHE A 69 -5.12 -7.96 1.70
CA PHE A 69 -5.71 -9.26 1.97
C PHE A 69 -4.89 -10.13 2.92
N GLY A 70 -3.56 -10.09 2.78
CA GLY A 70 -2.65 -10.93 3.55
C GLY A 70 -2.81 -10.76 5.06
N ASP A 71 -3.24 -9.58 5.51
CA ASP A 71 -3.64 -9.31 6.89
C ASP A 71 -4.61 -8.12 6.94
N SER A 72 -5.90 -8.39 6.69
CA SER A 72 -6.95 -7.37 6.64
C SER A 72 -7.17 -6.66 7.98
N PHE A 73 -6.86 -7.31 9.10
CA PHE A 73 -6.96 -6.73 10.44
C PHE A 73 -5.88 -5.67 10.66
N THR A 74 -4.61 -5.97 10.36
CA THR A 74 -3.54 -4.97 10.44
C THR A 74 -3.72 -3.86 9.42
N ALA A 75 -4.27 -4.18 8.23
CA ALA A 75 -4.60 -3.17 7.25
C ALA A 75 -5.62 -2.16 7.77
N TYR A 76 -6.68 -2.65 8.44
CA TYR A 76 -7.65 -1.79 9.12
C TYR A 76 -6.99 -0.92 10.19
N GLN A 77 -6.13 -1.50 11.03
CA GLN A 77 -5.45 -0.74 12.09
C GLN A 77 -4.57 0.39 11.56
N VAL A 78 -3.87 0.16 10.45
CA VAL A 78 -3.05 1.20 9.79
C VAL A 78 -3.93 2.27 9.17
N LEU A 79 -4.93 1.88 8.37
CA LEU A 79 -5.81 2.82 7.66
C LEU A 79 -6.63 3.70 8.61
N TYR A 80 -6.97 3.19 9.81
CA TYR A 80 -7.69 3.92 10.85
C TYR A 80 -6.77 4.50 11.95
N SER A 81 -5.47 4.62 11.69
CA SER A 81 -4.49 5.10 12.69
C SER A 81 -4.60 6.58 13.04
N GLY A 82 -5.31 7.38 12.22
CA GLY A 82 -5.43 8.84 12.36
C GLY A 82 -4.25 9.62 11.77
N ILE A 83 -3.30 8.93 11.13
CA ILE A 83 -2.19 9.55 10.39
C ILE A 83 -2.64 9.78 8.94
N THR A 84 -2.11 10.81 8.27
CA THR A 84 -2.38 11.05 6.85
C THR A 84 -1.75 9.94 6.02
N ILE A 85 -2.54 9.35 5.11
CA ILE A 85 -2.11 8.21 4.30
C ILE A 85 -2.40 8.51 2.82
N THR A 86 -1.35 8.42 2.01
CA THR A 86 -1.42 8.38 0.56
C THR A 86 -1.33 6.93 0.10
N ILE A 87 -2.39 6.41 -0.52
CA ILE A 87 -2.41 5.05 -1.06
C ILE A 87 -1.93 5.08 -2.51
N VAL A 88 -1.02 4.17 -2.85
CA VAL A 88 -0.62 3.84 -4.22
C VAL A 88 -1.34 2.55 -4.63
N PRO A 89 -2.53 2.64 -5.27
CA PRO A 89 -3.32 1.47 -5.62
C PRO A 89 -2.76 0.77 -6.87
N LEU A 90 -3.20 -0.48 -7.11
CA LEU A 90 -2.85 -1.19 -8.34
C LEU A 90 -3.24 -0.40 -9.60
N ASP A 91 -4.32 0.37 -9.52
CA ASP A 91 -4.83 1.23 -10.59
C ASP A 91 -3.77 2.25 -11.02
N ALA A 92 -3.01 2.80 -10.07
CA ALA A 92 -1.89 3.69 -10.35
C ALA A 92 -0.69 2.90 -10.91
N THR A 93 -0.32 1.77 -10.29
CA THR A 93 0.86 1.00 -10.72
C THR A 93 0.68 0.37 -12.10
N ASN A 94 -0.54 0.02 -12.49
CA ASN A 94 -0.85 -0.54 -13.80
C ASN A 94 -0.66 0.46 -14.94
N THR A 95 -0.60 1.78 -14.66
CA THR A 95 -0.32 2.80 -15.68
C THR A 95 1.15 2.86 -16.10
N ILE A 96 2.06 2.25 -15.33
CA ILE A 96 3.51 2.26 -15.59
C ILE A 96 4.04 0.81 -15.58
N PRO A 97 3.73 0.02 -16.62
CA PRO A 97 4.19 -1.36 -16.69
C PRO A 97 5.70 -1.44 -16.92
N LEU A 98 6.37 -2.39 -16.28
CA LEU A 98 7.76 -2.74 -16.60
C LEU A 98 7.79 -3.48 -17.95
N THR A 99 8.20 -2.78 -19.01
CA THR A 99 8.30 -3.35 -20.35
C THR A 99 9.69 -3.92 -20.62
N LYS A 100 9.79 -4.80 -21.63
CA LYS A 100 11.09 -5.34 -22.05
C LYS A 100 12.00 -4.25 -22.58
N GLU A 101 11.43 -3.27 -23.27
CA GLU A 101 12.13 -2.12 -23.83
C GLU A 101 12.72 -1.26 -22.71
N PHE A 102 11.95 -0.98 -21.66
CA PHE A 102 12.42 -0.28 -20.47
C PHE A 102 13.58 -1.02 -19.80
N LEU A 103 13.42 -2.33 -19.57
CA LEU A 103 14.47 -3.16 -18.95
C LEU A 103 15.73 -3.27 -19.82
N LYS A 104 15.58 -3.24 -21.15
CA LYS A 104 16.72 -3.25 -22.08
C LYS A 104 17.47 -1.92 -22.03
N ALA A 105 16.77 -0.79 -22.11
CA ALA A 105 17.37 0.53 -22.02
C ALA A 105 18.12 0.74 -20.70
N PHE A 106 17.57 0.25 -19.58
CA PHE A 106 18.22 0.34 -18.26
C PHE A 106 19.48 -0.52 -18.14
N LYS A 107 19.57 -1.65 -18.86
CA LYS A 107 20.78 -2.50 -18.85
C LYS A 107 21.92 -1.95 -19.72
N GLU A 108 21.58 -1.08 -20.67
CA GLU A 108 22.53 -0.50 -21.63
C GLU A 108 23.10 0.86 -21.14
N SER A 109 22.62 1.38 -20.00
CA SER A 109 23.15 2.58 -19.31
C SER A 109 24.22 2.24 -18.27
#